data_AF-A0A351IX53-F1
#
_entry.id   AF-A0A351IX53-F1
#
_cell.length_a   1.000
_cell.length_b   1.000
_cell.length_c   1.000
_cell.angle_alpha   90.00
_cell.angle_beta   90.00
_cell.angle_gamma   90.00
#
_symmetry.space_group_name_H-M   'P 1'
#
loop_
_entity.id
_entity.type
_entity.pdbx_description
1 polymer ?
#
loop_
_entity_poly.entity_id
_entity_poly.type
_entity_poly.pdbx_seq_one_letter_code
_entity_poly.pdbx_strand_id
1 'polypeptide(L)'
;MKVKISVLNTNGVILEGENPLPMFRDRRHSGSLNYDETLTEKDAKLFAYETGFRVLPYRMQDRYTRDRKPIQLKTITLENDKLKATFLCDYGAKLHSLIRKSDNKELLFSNPVIQLGNLAIRNAWTSGGIE
;
A
#
# COMPACT_ATOMS: atom_id res chain seq x y z
N MET A 1 13.08 -24.18 1.17
CA MET A 1 12.50 -22.84 0.88
C MET A 1 13.37 -22.17 -0.15
N LYS A 2 12.79 -21.59 -1.21
CA LYS A 2 13.52 -20.91 -2.30
C LYS A 2 13.14 -19.44 -2.34
N VAL A 3 14.12 -18.57 -2.57
CA VAL A 3 13.93 -17.11 -2.70
C VAL A 3 14.57 -16.68 -4.01
N LYS A 4 13.86 -15.86 -4.80
CA LYS A 4 14.35 -15.36 -6.09
C LYS A 4 13.96 -13.90 -6.29
N ILE A 5 14.87 -13.11 -6.82
CA ILE A 5 14.54 -11.82 -7.43
C ILE A 5 13.89 -12.10 -8.78
N SER A 6 12.77 -11.45 -9.06
CA SER A 6 11.98 -11.62 -10.27
C SER A 6 11.49 -10.26 -10.78
N VAL A 7 10.81 -10.27 -11.92
CA VAL A 7 10.13 -9.10 -12.49
C VAL A 7 8.67 -9.44 -12.73
N LEU A 8 7.77 -8.54 -12.35
CA LEU A 8 6.35 -8.60 -12.70
C LEU A 8 6.10 -7.65 -13.88
N ASN A 9 5.62 -8.20 -14.99
CA ASN A 9 5.12 -7.42 -16.12
C ASN A 9 3.62 -7.20 -15.94
N THR A 10 3.16 -5.95 -15.96
CA THR A 10 1.75 -5.60 -15.78
C THR A 10 1.44 -4.26 -16.45
N ASN A 11 0.15 -3.90 -16.57
CA ASN A 11 -0.26 -2.56 -16.93
C ASN A 11 -0.42 -1.72 -15.68
N GLY A 12 0.11 -0.50 -15.69
CA GLY A 12 0.00 0.38 -14.54
C GLY A 12 0.54 1.77 -14.79
N VAL A 13 0.66 2.52 -13.70
CA VAL A 13 1.28 3.84 -13.69
C VAL A 13 2.37 3.85 -12.63
N ILE A 14 3.50 4.47 -12.95
CA ILE A 14 4.58 4.73 -12.01
C ILE A 14 4.46 6.16 -11.49
N LEU A 15 5.04 6.41 -10.32
CA LEU A 15 5.10 7.74 -9.75
C LEU A 15 6.04 8.63 -10.59
N GLU A 16 5.59 9.83 -10.96
CA GLU A 16 6.32 10.82 -11.75
C GLU A 16 7.04 11.82 -10.83
N GLY A 17 7.79 11.28 -9.87
CA GLY A 17 8.47 12.03 -8.82
C GLY A 17 7.58 12.40 -7.63
N GLU A 18 8.16 13.12 -6.68
CA GLU A 18 7.48 13.50 -5.43
C GLU A 18 7.31 15.01 -5.34
N ASN A 19 6.29 15.46 -4.62
CA ASN A 19 6.04 16.88 -4.39
C ASN A 19 7.19 17.52 -3.58
N PRO A 20 7.91 18.52 -4.12
CA PRO A 20 9.01 19.16 -3.40
C PRO A 20 8.51 20.10 -2.29
N LEU A 21 7.23 20.47 -2.29
CA LEU A 21 6.65 21.35 -1.28
C LEU A 21 6.37 20.57 0.02
N PRO A 22 6.77 21.09 1.19
CA PRO A 22 6.51 20.42 2.45
C PRO A 22 5.01 20.43 2.77
N MET A 23 4.49 19.27 3.19
CA MET A 23 3.15 19.18 3.78
C MET A 23 3.29 19.31 5.30
N PHE A 24 2.88 20.45 5.83
CA PHE A 24 2.99 20.71 7.27
C PHE A 24 2.06 19.81 8.07
N ARG A 25 2.52 19.40 9.26
CA ARG A 25 1.75 18.56 10.19
C ARG A 25 0.51 19.27 10.71
N ASP A 26 -0.45 18.48 11.16
CA ASP A 26 -1.56 18.97 11.97
C ASP A 26 -1.05 19.69 13.23
N ARG A 27 -1.74 20.79 13.57
CA ARG A 27 -1.48 21.56 14.79
C ARG A 27 -1.73 20.72 16.06
N ARG A 28 -2.72 19.83 16.00
CA ARG A 28 -3.06 18.93 17.11
C ARG A 28 -2.35 17.60 16.94
N HIS A 29 -1.88 17.03 18.05
CA HIS A 29 -1.22 15.73 18.05
C HIS A 29 -2.22 14.60 17.79
N SER A 30 -3.36 14.65 18.45
CA SER A 30 -4.49 13.74 18.27
C SER A 30 -5.57 14.40 17.43
N GLY A 31 -6.27 13.61 16.61
CA GLY A 31 -7.40 14.09 15.83
C GLY A 31 -8.61 14.43 16.70
N SER A 32 -9.58 15.12 16.13
CA SER A 32 -10.96 15.14 16.66
C SER A 32 -11.85 14.54 15.59
N LEU A 33 -12.22 13.28 15.76
CA LEU A 33 -13.18 12.64 14.89
C LEU A 33 -14.54 12.69 15.57
N ASN A 34 -15.55 13.11 14.82
CA ASN A 34 -16.93 12.91 15.25
C ASN A 34 -17.17 11.40 15.24
N TYR A 35 -17.69 10.89 16.34
CA TYR A 35 -18.02 9.49 16.45
C TYR A 35 -19.45 9.35 16.94
N ASP A 36 -20.12 8.30 16.46
CA ASP A 36 -21.51 8.03 16.82
C ASP A 36 -21.59 7.50 18.26
N GLU A 37 -22.75 7.63 18.87
CA GLU A 37 -23.05 7.22 20.26
C GLU A 37 -22.86 5.71 20.50
N THR A 38 -22.55 4.94 19.45
CA THR A 38 -22.28 3.51 19.50
C THR A 38 -20.95 3.15 20.16
N LEU A 39 -20.02 4.10 20.36
CA LEU A 39 -18.76 3.82 21.04
C LEU A 39 -18.95 3.73 22.55
N THR A 40 -18.43 2.66 23.14
CA THR A 40 -18.36 2.57 24.59
C THR A 40 -17.37 3.61 25.13
N GLU A 41 -17.51 3.99 26.40
CA GLU A 41 -16.56 4.88 27.08
C GLU A 41 -15.11 4.36 26.97
N LYS A 42 -14.95 3.04 27.04
CA LYS A 42 -13.66 2.37 26.90
C LYS A 42 -13.05 2.58 25.51
N ASP A 43 -13.84 2.44 24.45
CA ASP A 43 -13.39 2.58 23.07
C ASP A 43 -13.12 4.06 22.72
N ALA A 44 -13.93 4.97 23.28
CA ALA A 44 -13.77 6.41 23.09
C ALA A 44 -12.46 6.95 23.71
N LYS A 45 -11.98 6.35 24.80
CA LYS A 45 -10.83 6.86 25.58
C LYS A 45 -9.56 7.12 24.76
N LEU A 46 -9.26 6.24 23.80
CA LEU A 46 -8.08 6.37 22.92
C LEU A 46 -8.47 6.57 21.45
N PHE A 47 -9.74 6.85 21.19
CA PHE A 47 -10.20 7.13 19.85
C PHE A 47 -9.50 8.39 19.31
N ALA A 48 -8.95 8.30 18.10
CA ALA A 48 -8.13 9.34 17.47
C ALA A 48 -6.84 9.75 18.23
N TYR A 49 -6.38 8.95 19.20
CA TYR A 49 -5.10 9.19 19.87
C TYR A 49 -3.94 9.11 18.87
N GLU A 50 -3.12 10.17 18.80
CA GLU A 50 -1.97 10.32 17.88
C GLU A 50 -2.28 10.23 16.38
N THR A 51 -3.53 10.43 15.97
CA THR A 51 -3.92 10.35 14.55
C THR A 51 -3.78 11.66 13.78
N GLY A 52 -3.21 12.72 14.38
CA GLY A 52 -2.96 13.97 13.68
C GLY A 52 -2.04 13.77 12.46
N PHE A 53 -2.42 14.33 11.32
CA PHE A 53 -1.77 14.12 10.03
C PHE A 53 -0.32 14.60 10.04
N ARG A 54 0.62 13.73 9.64
CA ARG A 54 2.07 13.97 9.62
C ARG A 54 2.72 13.22 8.48
N VAL A 55 3.49 13.93 7.65
CA VAL A 55 4.19 13.34 6.51
C VAL A 55 5.71 13.57 6.55
N LEU A 56 6.14 14.71 7.11
CA LEU A 56 7.56 15.02 7.23
C LEU A 56 8.32 13.92 8.01
N PRO A 57 9.54 13.56 7.60
CA PRO A 57 10.37 14.23 6.58
C PRO A 57 10.11 13.79 5.13
N TYR A 58 9.10 12.94 4.88
CA TYR A 58 8.81 12.44 3.54
C TYR A 58 8.07 13.49 2.68
N ARG A 59 8.15 13.31 1.36
CA ARG A 59 7.41 14.10 0.37
C ARG A 59 6.12 13.40 -0.05
N MET A 60 5.14 14.15 -0.52
CA MET A 60 3.90 13.57 -1.06
C MET A 60 4.17 12.84 -2.38
N GLN A 61 3.50 11.71 -2.57
CA GLN A 61 3.52 10.89 -3.78
C GLN A 61 2.22 11.15 -4.56
N ASP A 62 1.98 12.41 -4.93
CA ASP A 62 0.74 12.89 -5.54
C ASP A 62 0.87 13.15 -7.07
N ARG A 63 1.99 12.75 -7.67
CA ARG A 63 2.31 12.97 -9.09
C ARG A 63 2.23 11.68 -9.87
N TYR A 64 1.05 11.35 -10.36
CA TYR A 64 0.83 10.20 -11.21
C TYR A 64 -0.35 10.42 -12.13
N THR A 65 -0.37 9.73 -13.26
CA THR A 65 -1.45 9.84 -14.26
C THR A 65 -2.46 8.70 -14.14
N ARG A 66 -3.51 8.73 -14.96
CA ARG A 66 -4.47 7.61 -15.17
C ARG A 66 -4.20 6.82 -16.45
N ASP A 67 -3.20 7.23 -17.21
CA ASP A 67 -2.82 6.59 -18.46
C ASP A 67 -1.94 5.37 -18.19
N ARG A 68 -2.56 4.19 -18.10
CA ARG A 68 -1.87 2.93 -17.81
C ARG A 68 -1.04 2.49 -19.01
N LYS A 69 0.21 2.11 -18.75
CA LYS A 69 1.15 1.58 -19.74
C LYS A 69 1.74 0.25 -19.25
N PRO A 70 2.29 -0.58 -20.15
CA PRO A 70 3.10 -1.72 -19.73
C PRO A 70 4.28 -1.24 -18.86
N ILE A 71 4.41 -1.81 -17.67
CA ILE A 71 5.48 -1.52 -16.71
C ILE A 71 6.12 -2.82 -16.21
N GLN A 72 7.35 -2.69 -15.70
CA GLN A 72 8.10 -3.77 -15.07
C GLN A 72 8.35 -3.39 -13.61
N LEU A 73 7.90 -4.24 -12.69
CA LEU A 73 8.14 -4.05 -11.26
C LEU A 73 9.13 -5.09 -10.75
N LYS A 74 10.11 -4.63 -9.97
CA LYS A 74 11.02 -5.53 -9.25
C LYS A 74 10.25 -6.27 -8.17
N THR A 75 10.37 -7.59 -8.15
CA THR A 75 9.71 -8.43 -7.17
C THR A 75 10.67 -9.39 -6.49
N ILE A 76 10.28 -9.86 -5.31
CA ILE A 76 10.89 -11.02 -4.67
C ILE A 76 9.82 -12.11 -4.59
N THR A 77 10.17 -13.31 -5.05
CA THR A 77 9.33 -14.50 -4.93
C THR A 77 9.89 -15.41 -3.84
N LEU A 78 9.06 -15.75 -2.86
CA LEU A 78 9.35 -16.73 -1.82
C LEU A 78 8.47 -17.95 -2.05
N GLU A 79 9.04 -19.15 -2.11
CA GLU A 79 8.25 -20.36 -2.27
C GLU A 79 8.74 -21.55 -1.43
N ASN A 80 7.78 -22.38 -1.06
CA ASN A 80 7.99 -23.72 -0.52
C ASN A 80 7.11 -24.73 -1.29
N ASP A 81 6.88 -25.91 -0.71
CA ASP A 81 6.11 -26.98 -1.38
C ASP A 81 4.61 -26.67 -1.44
N LYS A 82 4.11 -25.76 -0.58
CA LYS A 82 2.68 -25.44 -0.43
C LYS A 82 2.29 -24.09 -1.00
N LEU A 83 3.16 -23.08 -0.89
CA LEU A 83 2.85 -21.68 -1.18
C LEU A 83 3.94 -21.02 -2.05
N LYS A 84 3.51 -20.06 -2.87
CA LYS A 84 4.35 -19.10 -3.58
C LYS A 84 3.85 -17.68 -3.30
N ALA A 85 4.69 -16.85 -2.70
CA ALA A 85 4.42 -15.46 -2.35
C ALA A 85 5.22 -14.53 -3.28
N THR A 86 4.59 -13.47 -3.78
CA THR A 86 5.24 -12.45 -4.64
C THR A 86 5.13 -11.08 -3.98
N PHE A 87 6.26 -10.46 -3.69
CA PHE A 87 6.36 -9.16 -3.03
C PHE A 87 6.79 -8.07 -4.02
N LEU A 88 6.14 -6.90 -3.97
CA LEU A 88 6.49 -5.72 -4.79
C LEU A 88 7.53 -4.87 -4.06
N CYS A 89 8.79 -4.92 -4.49
CA CYS A 89 9.90 -4.30 -3.76
C CYS A 89 9.69 -2.79 -3.54
N ASP A 90 9.32 -2.07 -4.58
CA ASP A 90 9.24 -0.61 -4.58
C ASP A 90 7.92 -0.07 -3.98
N TYR A 91 7.04 -0.97 -3.52
CA TYR A 91 5.73 -0.66 -2.97
C TYR A 91 5.65 -1.10 -1.50
N GLY A 92 6.67 -0.77 -0.72
CA GLY A 92 6.74 -1.12 0.71
C GLY A 92 6.89 -2.62 0.97
N ALA A 93 7.43 -3.38 0.00
CA ALA A 93 7.44 -4.84 0.04
C ALA A 93 6.05 -5.47 0.23
N LYS A 94 4.99 -4.82 -0.31
CA LYS A 94 3.61 -5.33 -0.29
C LYS A 94 3.55 -6.76 -0.84
N LEU A 95 2.88 -7.67 -0.10
CA LEU A 95 2.61 -9.02 -0.59
C LEU A 95 1.48 -8.95 -1.61
N HIS A 96 1.82 -8.96 -2.88
CA HIS A 96 0.87 -8.75 -3.97
C HIS A 96 0.08 -10.01 -4.33
N SER A 97 0.72 -11.18 -4.24
CA SER A 97 0.12 -12.47 -4.62
C SER A 97 0.58 -13.57 -3.67
N LEU A 98 -0.35 -14.45 -3.29
CA LEU A 98 -0.08 -15.64 -2.49
C LEU A 98 -0.82 -16.83 -3.10
N ILE A 99 -0.08 -17.66 -3.83
CA ILE A 99 -0.63 -18.82 -4.53
C ILE A 99 -0.45 -20.06 -3.68
N ARG A 100 -1.53 -20.81 -3.48
CA ARG A 100 -1.49 -22.19 -3.01
C ARG A 100 -1.19 -23.14 -4.15
N LYS A 101 -0.10 -23.91 -4.02
CA LYS A 101 0.44 -24.73 -5.10
C LYS A 101 -0.34 -26.02 -5.37
N SER A 102 -1.11 -26.52 -4.40
CA SER A 102 -1.88 -27.77 -4.56
C SER A 102 -2.96 -27.69 -5.64
N ASP A 103 -3.55 -26.50 -5.83
CA ASP A 103 -4.64 -26.23 -6.79
C ASP A 103 -4.40 -24.95 -7.61
N ASN A 104 -3.18 -24.39 -7.53
CA ASN A 104 -2.78 -23.14 -8.17
C ASN A 104 -3.74 -21.96 -7.89
N LYS A 105 -4.35 -21.95 -6.68
CA LYS A 105 -5.34 -20.94 -6.30
C LYS A 105 -4.66 -19.70 -5.72
N GLU A 106 -4.97 -18.54 -6.29
CA GLU A 106 -4.65 -17.25 -5.69
C GLU A 106 -5.51 -17.04 -4.42
N LEU A 107 -4.85 -16.75 -3.30
CA LEU A 107 -5.49 -16.59 -1.99
C LEU A 107 -5.79 -15.13 -1.65
N LEU A 108 -5.19 -14.18 -2.37
CA LEU A 108 -5.38 -12.75 -2.17
C LEU A 108 -6.14 -12.11 -3.34
N PHE A 109 -6.70 -10.93 -3.12
CA PHE A 109 -7.07 -10.09 -4.25
C PHE A 109 -5.79 -9.52 -4.88
N SER A 110 -5.28 -10.18 -5.92
CA SER A 110 -4.15 -9.68 -6.72
C SER A 110 -4.69 -8.79 -7.83
N ASN A 111 -4.57 -7.47 -7.68
CA ASN A 111 -5.06 -6.53 -8.68
C ASN A 111 -4.26 -6.70 -9.99
N PRO A 112 -4.89 -6.99 -11.14
CA PRO A 112 -4.19 -7.20 -12.40
C PRO A 112 -3.52 -5.92 -12.96
N VAL A 113 -3.78 -4.76 -12.36
CA VAL A 113 -3.14 -3.48 -12.72
C VAL A 113 -2.54 -2.79 -11.50
N ILE A 114 -1.53 -1.96 -11.76
CA ILE A 114 -0.92 -1.09 -10.75
C ILE A 114 -1.45 0.33 -10.96
N GLN A 115 -2.51 0.67 -10.22
CA GLN A 115 -3.12 2.00 -10.26
C GLN A 115 -2.96 2.69 -8.91
N LEU A 116 -2.16 3.76 -8.88
CA LEU A 116 -1.98 4.59 -7.70
C LEU A 116 -3.26 5.39 -7.41
N GLY A 117 -3.69 5.54 -6.16
CA GLY A 117 -4.86 6.32 -5.76
C GLY A 117 -4.61 7.08 -4.46
N ASN A 118 -5.40 8.12 -4.21
CA ASN A 118 -5.25 9.00 -3.05
C ASN A 118 -5.90 8.41 -1.79
N LEU A 119 -5.28 7.37 -1.24
CA LEU A 119 -5.79 6.65 -0.07
C LEU A 119 -4.75 6.43 1.04
N ALA A 120 -3.45 6.45 0.74
CA ALA A 120 -2.41 6.38 1.77
C ALA A 120 -2.08 7.76 2.34
N ILE A 121 -1.38 7.78 3.47
CA ILE A 121 -0.90 9.02 4.11
C ILE A 121 -0.04 9.90 3.18
N ARG A 122 0.66 9.29 2.22
CA ARG A 122 1.46 9.97 1.18
C ARG A 122 0.77 10.02 -0.18
N ASN A 123 -0.52 9.75 -0.27
CA ASN A 123 -1.31 9.59 -1.50
C ASN A 123 -1.12 8.21 -2.16
N ALA A 124 -0.22 8.05 -3.15
CA ALA A 124 -0.07 6.91 -4.08
C ALA A 124 -0.21 5.47 -3.54
N TRP A 125 -1.42 5.06 -3.19
CA TRP A 125 -1.76 3.72 -2.72
C TRP A 125 -2.25 2.83 -3.84
N THR A 126 -2.05 1.52 -3.75
CA THR A 126 -2.55 0.53 -4.70
C THR A 126 -3.37 -0.54 -4.00
N SER A 127 -4.49 -0.96 -4.59
CA SER A 127 -5.34 -2.00 -4.02
C SER A 127 -4.81 -3.42 -4.20
N GLY A 128 -5.27 -4.31 -3.33
CA GLY A 128 -4.97 -5.73 -3.38
C GLY A 128 -3.74 -6.11 -2.58
N GLY A 129 -3.56 -7.42 -2.40
CA GLY A 129 -2.49 -7.98 -1.58
C GLY A 129 -2.63 -7.70 -0.08
N ILE A 130 -1.50 -7.69 0.61
CA ILE A 130 -1.36 -7.31 2.03
C ILE A 130 -0.32 -6.18 2.11
N GLU A 131 -0.75 -5.05 2.64
CA GLU A 131 0.08 -3.89 2.97
C GLU A 131 0.71 -4.02 4.35
#